data_AF-A0A418NVC8-F1
#
_entry.id   AF-A0A418NVC8-F1
#
_cell.length_a   1.000
_cell.length_b   1.000
_cell.length_c   1.000
_cell.angle_alpha   90.00
_cell.angle_beta   90.00
_cell.angle_gamma   90.00
#
_symmetry.space_group_name_H-M   'P 1'
#
loop_
_entity.id
_entity.type
_entity.pdbx_description
1 polymer ?
#
loop_
_entity_poly.entity_id
_entity_poly.type
_entity_poly.pdbx_seq_one_letter_code
_entity_poly.pdbx_strand_id
1 'polypeptide(L)' 'MYTCICNAIREDDLRKAARQHRGGAESVYAKLGKRPNCGQCLEEAEGVIAEEREALACPLAAA' A
#
# COMPACT_ATOMS: atom_id res chain seq x y z
N MET A 1 -0.27 6.02 9.87
CA MET A 1 0.92 5.44 10.55
C MET A 1 2.04 5.22 9.51
N TYR A 2 3.27 4.84 9.89
CA TYR A 2 4.26 4.36 8.91
C TYR A 2 4.04 2.87 8.66
N THR A 3 3.79 2.48 7.42
CA THR A 3 3.75 1.07 7.01
C THR A 3 5.16 0.52 6.78
N CYS A 4 6.09 1.35 6.27
CA CYS A 4 7.51 0.97 6.16
C CYS A 4 8.42 2.00 6.81
N ILE A 5 9.07 1.61 7.91
CA ILE A 5 10.02 2.47 8.61
C ILE A 5 11.31 2.64 7.79
N CYS A 6 11.82 1.58 7.15
CA CYS A 6 13.06 1.64 6.36
C CYS A 6 13.00 2.65 5.20
N ASN A 7 11.84 2.75 4.55
CA ASN A 7 11.65 3.60 3.38
C ASN A 7 10.87 4.90 3.69
N ALA A 8 10.49 5.11 4.96
CA ALA A 8 9.60 6.18 5.40
C ALA A 8 8.30 6.26 4.58
N ILE A 9 7.67 5.11 4.31
CA ILE A 9 6.38 5.04 3.60
C ILE A 9 5.26 5.12 4.63
N ARG A 10 4.49 6.19 4.57
CA ARG A 10 3.27 6.35 5.35
C ARG A 10 2.14 5.55 4.73
N GLU A 11 1.24 5.06 5.58
CA GLU A 11 0.05 4.34 5.14
C GLU A 11 -0.79 5.18 4.16
N ASP A 12 -0.94 6.48 4.41
CA ASP A 12 -1.67 7.39 3.50
C ASP A 12 -1.05 7.41 2.10
N ASP A 13 0.28 7.41 2.01
CA ASP A 13 1.01 7.44 0.74
C ASP A 13 0.93 6.08 0.05
N LEU A 14 0.98 5.00 0.82
CA LEU A 14 0.77 3.64 0.32
C LEU A 14 -0.64 3.47 -0.25
N ARG A 15 -1.67 3.89 0.49
CA ARG A 15 -3.07 3.89 0.05
C ARG A 15 -3.25 4.72 -1.21
N LYS A 16 -2.67 5.94 -1.29
CA LYS A 16 -2.71 6.76 -2.52
C LYS A 16 -2.07 6.04 -3.71
N ALA A 17 -0.91 5.42 -3.54
CA ALA A 17 -0.23 4.68 -4.60
C ALA A 17 -1.02 3.43 -5.03
N ALA A 18 -1.67 2.74 -4.09
CA ALA A 18 -2.49 1.56 -4.33
C ALA A 18 -3.67 1.82 -5.29
N ARG A 19 -4.24 3.04 -5.29
CA ARG A 19 -5.32 3.45 -6.22
C ARG A 19 -4.83 3.65 -7.65
N GLN A 20 -3.58 4.10 -7.80
CA GLN A 20 -3.01 4.54 -9.08
C GLN A 20 -2.22 3.44 -9.80
N HIS A 21 -1.81 2.40 -9.09
CA HIS A 21 -0.94 1.36 -9.60
C HIS A 21 -1.46 -0.02 -9.22
N ARG A 22 -1.38 -0.99 -10.13
CA ARG A 22 -1.74 -2.39 -9.90
C ARG A 22 -0.52 -3.22 -9.43
N GLY A 23 -0.75 -4.48 -9.08
CA GLY A 23 0.28 -5.38 -8.56
C GLY A 23 0.38 -5.39 -7.02
N GLY A 24 1.31 -6.20 -6.51
CA GLY A 24 1.56 -6.37 -5.07
C GLY A 24 2.39 -5.26 -4.44
N ALA A 25 2.74 -5.42 -3.16
CA ALA A 25 3.41 -4.37 -2.38
C ALA A 25 4.71 -3.87 -3.03
N GLU A 26 5.53 -4.77 -3.57
CA GLU A 26 6.79 -4.39 -4.24
C GLU A 26 6.56 -3.49 -5.46
N SER A 27 5.51 -3.76 -6.25
CA SER A 27 5.15 -2.94 -7.41
C SER A 27 4.67 -1.55 -6.99
N VAL A 28 3.90 -1.48 -5.90
CA VAL A 28 3.44 -0.20 -5.33
C VAL A 28 4.60 0.59 -4.74
N TYR A 29 5.56 -0.07 -4.08
CA TYR A 29 6.78 0.57 -3.58
C TYR A 29 7.62 1.13 -4.74
N ALA A 30 7.75 0.37 -5.83
CA ALA A 30 8.45 0.82 -7.02
C ALA A 30 7.80 2.08 -7.62
N LYS A 31 6.46 2.19 -7.60
CA LYS A 31 5.74 3.42 -8.00
C LYS A 31 6.08 4.63 -7.12
N LEU A 32 6.39 4.40 -5.84
CA LEU A 32 6.88 5.42 -4.91
C LEU A 32 8.40 5.69 -5.05
N GLY A 33 9.07 5.08 -6.02
CA GLY A 33 10.52 5.19 -6.20
C GLY A 33 11.33 4.48 -5.12
N LYS A 34 10.75 3.47 -4.47
CA LYS A 34 11.35 2.71 -3.37
C LYS A 34 11.48 1.24 -3.72
N ARG A 35 12.46 0.57 -3.12
CA ARG A 35 12.58 -0.89 -3.08
C ARG A 35 12.49 -1.36 -1.63
N PRO A 36 11.87 -2.52 -1.33
CA PRO A 36 11.88 -3.05 0.03
C PRO A 36 13.32 -3.25 0.54
N ASN A 37 13.58 -2.89 1.79
CA ASN A 37 14.91 -3.06 2.41
C ASN A 37 14.93 -4.32 3.27
N CYS A 38 14.23 -4.34 4.41
CA CYS A 38 14.13 -5.54 5.26
C CYS A 38 12.97 -6.48 4.88
N GLY A 39 12.00 -6.02 4.08
CA GLY A 39 10.83 -6.80 3.65
C GLY A 39 9.78 -7.08 4.72
N GLN A 40 10.03 -6.77 6.00
CA GLN A 40 9.16 -7.13 7.13
C GLN A 40 7.76 -6.52 7.06
N CYS A 41 7.61 -5.39 6.38
CA CYS A 41 6.34 -4.71 6.20
C CYS A 41 5.52 -5.21 5.00
N LEU A 42 6.04 -6.13 4.18
CA LEU A 42 5.43 -6.45 2.89
C LEU A 42 4.05 -7.10 3.03
N GLU A 43 3.89 -8.06 3.94
CA GLU A 43 2.60 -8.71 4.18
C GLU A 43 1.54 -7.70 4.65
N GLU A 44 1.87 -6.87 5.65
CA GLU A 44 0.97 -5.81 6.13
C GLU A 44 0.67 -4.78 5.02
N ALA A 45 1.67 -4.40 4.23
CA ALA A 45 1.49 -3.49 3.11
C ALA A 45 0.55 -4.09 2.04
N GLU A 46 0.62 -5.39 1.77
CA GLU A 46 -0.32 -6.07 0.87
C GLU A 46 -1.75 -6.03 1.42
N GLY A 47 -1.94 -6.25 2.72
CA GLY A 47 -3.23 -6.09 3.39
C GLY A 47 -3.82 -4.69 3.19
N VAL A 48 -3.05 -3.64 3.51
CA VAL A 48 -3.46 -2.25 3.33
C VAL A 48 -3.81 -1.93 1.85
N ILE A 49 -3.02 -2.46 0.91
CA ILE A 49 -3.27 -2.27 -0.52
C ILE A 49 -4.58 -2.96 -0.95
N ALA A 50 -4.84 -4.17 -0.47
CA ALA A 50 -6.05 -4.92 -0.77
C ALA A 50 -7.29 -4.19 -0.22
N GLU A 51 -7.28 -3.86 1.08
CA GLU A 51 -8.35 -3.10 1.75
C GLU A 51 -8.71 -1.83 0.98
N GLU A 52 -7.71 -1.04 0.59
CA GLU A 52 -7.93 0.22 -0.11
C GLU A 52 -8.59 0.01 -1.48
N ARG A 53 -8.17 -1.03 -2.20
CA ARG A 53 -8.73 -1.35 -3.52
C ARG A 53 -10.13 -1.94 -3.42
N GLU A 54 -10.41 -2.73 -2.39
CA GLU A 54 -11.75 -3.24 -2.10
C GLU A 54 -12.71 -2.11 -1.74
N ALA A 55 -12.28 -1.16 -0.90
CA ALA A 55 -13.07 0.02 -0.54
C ALA A 55 -13.43 0.89 -1.76
N LEU A 56 -12.54 0.97 -2.76
CA LEU A 56 -12.84 1.65 -4.03
C LEU A 56 -13.82 0.85 -4.92
N ALA A 57 -13.77 -0.48 -4.87
CA ALA A 57 -14.61 -1.35 -5.69
C ALA A 57 -16.05 -1.46 -5.14
N CYS A 58 -16.24 -1.35 -3.82
CA CYS A 58 -17.53 -1.43 -3.17
C CYS A 58 -17.85 -0.15 -2.37
N PRO A 59 -18.39 0.90 -3.00
CA PRO A 59 -18.74 2.14 -2.30
C PRO A 59 -19.90 1.99 -1.30
N LEU A 60 -20.59 0.85 -1.26
CA LEU A 60 -21.71 0.58 -0.33
C LEU A 60 -21.30 0.08 1.06
N ALA A 61 -20.01 -0.21 1.31
CA ALA A 61 -19.56 -0.80 2.58
C ALA A 61 -19.11 0.21 3.65
N ALA A 62 -19.13 1.51 3.36
CA ALA A 62 -18.64 2.57 4.26
C ALA A 62 -19.78 3.30 5.02
N ALA A 63 -20.80 2.57 5.49
CA ALA A 63 -21.91 3.10 6.27
C ALA A 63 -21.80 2.73 7.76
#